data_AF-A0A1B6KPY7-F1
#
_entry.id   AF-A0A1B6KPY7-F1
#
_cell.length_a   1.000
_cell.length_b   1.000
_cell.length_c   1.000
_cell.angle_alpha   90.00
_cell.angle_beta   90.00
_cell.angle_gamma   90.00
#
_symmetry.space_group_name_H-M   'P 1'
#
loop_
_entity.id
_entity.type
_entity.pdbx_description
1 polymer ?
#
loop_
_entity_poly.entity_id
_entity_poly.type
_entity_poly.pdbx_seq_one_letter_code
_entity_poly.pdbx_strand_id
1 'polypeptide(L)'
;IKPTYQALAHPDLLKKCLHGQTQNVNESFNSVLWCRIPKVNFVGMNTLKFGTFDSLITYNEGNRGRIKVLQHVGLKPGPNCIKILSDIDIARVRKAERSTREDVKKRRKHSRTLKKRRDV
;
A
#
# COMPACT_ATOMS: atom_id res chain seq x y z
N ILE A 1 -11.19 1.05 30.88
CA ILE A 1 -11.15 2.06 29.79
C ILE A 1 -10.00 3.08 29.92
N LYS A 2 -9.52 3.45 31.12
CA LYS A 2 -8.51 4.53 31.33
C LYS A 2 -7.11 4.35 30.71
N PRO A 3 -6.42 3.19 30.78
CA PRO A 3 -4.99 3.13 30.44
C PRO A 3 -4.72 3.33 28.94
N THR A 4 -5.50 2.64 28.10
CA THR A 4 -5.38 2.73 26.64
C THR A 4 -5.73 4.13 26.15
N TYR A 5 -6.76 4.76 26.74
CA TYR A 5 -7.15 6.11 26.36
C TYR A 5 -6.09 7.14 26.74
N GLN A 6 -5.49 7.03 27.93
CA GLN A 6 -4.39 7.90 28.37
C GLN A 6 -3.13 7.71 27.50
N ALA A 7 -2.80 6.46 27.14
CA ALA A 7 -1.69 6.17 26.24
C ALA A 7 -1.91 6.76 24.83
N LEU A 8 -3.14 6.68 24.30
CA LEU A 8 -3.49 7.24 23.00
C LEU A 8 -3.58 8.77 23.01
N ALA A 9 -3.89 9.38 24.16
CA ALA A 9 -3.95 10.82 24.33
C ALA A 9 -2.57 11.46 24.65
N HIS A 10 -1.49 10.67 24.72
CA HIS A 10 -0.16 11.17 25.06
C HIS A 10 0.31 12.22 24.02
N PRO A 11 0.76 13.42 24.45
CA PRO A 11 1.15 14.50 23.54
C PRO A 11 2.18 14.09 22.49
N ASP A 12 3.13 13.22 22.85
CA ASP A 12 4.14 12.72 21.91
C ASP A 12 3.56 11.81 20.82
N LEU A 13 2.50 11.08 21.12
CA LEU A 13 1.77 10.30 20.12
C LEU A 13 0.97 11.24 19.21
N LEU A 14 0.31 12.24 19.79
CA LEU A 14 -0.48 13.23 19.05
C LEU A 14 0.37 14.13 18.14
N LYS A 15 1.60 14.49 18.55
CA LYS A 15 2.56 15.21 17.70
C LYS A 15 2.90 14.44 16.42
N LYS A 16 2.94 13.11 16.46
CA LYS A 16 3.13 12.28 15.26
C LYS A 16 1.94 12.39 14.30
N CYS A 17 0.72 12.60 14.80
CA CYS A 17 -0.48 12.81 13.98
C CYS A 17 -0.44 14.12 13.18
N LEU A 18 0.25 15.16 13.67
CA LEU A 18 0.27 16.50 13.05
C LEU A 18 0.87 16.52 11.64
N HIS A 19 1.78 15.59 11.34
CA HIS A 19 2.43 15.50 10.03
C HIS A 19 1.47 15.03 8.93
N GLY A 20 0.32 14.45 9.29
CA GLY A 20 -0.65 13.89 8.33
C GLY A 20 -0.07 12.75 7.49
N GLN A 21 1.01 12.14 7.96
CA GLN A 21 1.60 10.94 7.41
C GLN A 21 0.97 9.71 8.06
N THR A 22 1.08 8.58 7.37
CA THR A 22 0.53 7.33 7.85
C THR A 22 1.28 6.90 9.11
N GLN A 23 0.58 6.79 10.24
CA GLN A 23 1.18 6.39 11.52
C GLN A 23 1.55 4.91 11.57
N ASN A 24 1.02 4.13 10.63
CA ASN A 24 1.13 2.68 10.60
C ASN A 24 1.84 2.22 9.32
N VAL A 25 3.08 1.75 9.45
CA VAL A 25 3.87 1.20 8.34
C VAL A 25 3.14 0.02 7.68
N ASN A 26 2.34 -0.74 8.45
CA ASN A 26 1.58 -1.87 7.95
C ASN A 26 0.42 -1.45 7.03
N GLU A 27 0.00 -0.19 7.02
CA GLU A 27 -1.02 0.28 6.07
C GLU A 27 -0.55 0.15 4.62
N SER A 28 0.75 0.29 4.37
CA SER A 28 1.31 0.15 3.02
C SER A 28 1.16 -1.29 2.51
N PHE A 29 1.54 -2.29 3.31
CA PHE A 29 1.34 -3.70 2.99
C PHE A 29 -0.15 -4.05 2.89
N ASN A 30 -0.95 -3.60 3.84
CA ASN A 30 -2.40 -3.84 3.84
C ASN A 30 -3.07 -3.30 2.58
N SER A 31 -2.69 -2.10 2.11
CA SER A 31 -3.17 -1.56 0.84
C SER A 31 -2.88 -2.50 -0.35
N VAL A 32 -1.68 -3.06 -0.39
CA VAL A 32 -1.24 -4.02 -1.41
C VAL A 32 -2.04 -5.32 -1.32
N LEU A 33 -2.34 -5.81 -0.12
CA LEU A 33 -3.19 -6.99 0.11
C LEU A 33 -4.65 -6.76 -0.33
N TRP A 34 -5.25 -5.66 0.13
CA TRP A 34 -6.65 -5.36 -0.14
C TRP A 34 -6.93 -4.97 -1.60
N CYS A 35 -5.92 -4.50 -2.34
CA CYS A 35 -6.01 -4.33 -3.79
C CYS A 35 -6.18 -5.66 -4.55
N ARG A 36 -5.73 -6.79 -3.98
CA ARG A 36 -5.86 -8.12 -4.59
C ARG A 36 -7.04 -8.89 -4.06
N ILE A 37 -7.23 -8.86 -2.74
CA ILE A 37 -8.30 -9.53 -2.02
C ILE A 37 -9.12 -8.45 -1.32
N PRO A 38 -10.13 -7.86 -1.99
CA PRO A 38 -10.96 -6.84 -1.38
C PRO A 38 -11.64 -7.37 -0.12
N LYS A 39 -11.63 -6.58 0.96
CA LYS A 39 -12.24 -6.96 2.24
C LYS A 39 -13.74 -7.26 2.15
N VAL A 40 -14.39 -6.66 1.16
CA VAL A 40 -15.83 -6.79 0.90
C VAL A 40 -16.19 -8.12 0.24
N ASN A 41 -15.19 -8.85 -0.29
CA ASN A 41 -15.41 -10.12 -0.97
C ASN A 41 -15.01 -11.27 -0.05
N PHE A 42 -15.94 -12.18 0.20
CA PHE A 42 -15.60 -13.44 0.82
C PHE A 42 -14.84 -14.32 -0.18
N VAL A 43 -13.70 -14.88 0.24
CA VAL A 43 -12.88 -15.78 -0.57
C VAL A 43 -12.51 -17.02 0.23
N GLY A 44 -12.30 -18.14 -0.48
CA GLY A 44 -11.83 -19.37 0.15
C GLY A 44 -10.42 -19.24 0.73
N MET A 45 -10.08 -20.12 1.67
CA MET A 45 -8.79 -20.13 2.37
C MET A 45 -7.58 -20.17 1.42
N ASN A 46 -7.66 -20.99 0.36
CA ASN A 46 -6.55 -21.09 -0.61
C ASN A 46 -6.33 -19.77 -1.36
N THR A 47 -7.41 -19.14 -1.83
CA THR A 47 -7.35 -17.83 -2.50
C THR A 47 -6.78 -16.76 -1.57
N LEU A 48 -7.18 -16.76 -0.29
CA LEU A 48 -6.63 -15.85 0.71
C LEU A 48 -5.13 -16.05 0.86
N LYS A 49 -4.67 -17.30 1.05
CA LYS A 49 -3.23 -17.63 1.16
C LYS A 49 -2.44 -17.17 -0.06
N PHE A 50 -2.90 -17.49 -1.27
CA PHE A 50 -2.24 -17.06 -2.51
C PHE A 50 -2.18 -15.53 -2.64
N GLY A 51 -3.29 -14.84 -2.36
CA GLY A 51 -3.34 -13.38 -2.38
C GLY A 51 -2.37 -12.76 -1.36
N THR A 52 -2.25 -13.35 -0.17
CA THR A 52 -1.31 -12.91 0.86
C THR A 52 0.14 -13.10 0.42
N PHE A 53 0.52 -14.27 -0.10
CA PHE A 53 1.89 -14.51 -0.57
C PHE A 53 2.27 -13.61 -1.75
N ASP A 54 1.37 -13.44 -2.72
CA ASP A 54 1.60 -12.54 -3.86
C ASP A 54 1.75 -11.08 -3.44
N SER A 55 0.98 -10.66 -2.42
CA SER A 55 1.10 -9.34 -1.80
C SER A 55 2.44 -9.14 -1.13
N LEU A 56 2.90 -10.13 -0.37
CA LEU A 56 4.18 -10.11 0.34
C LEU A 56 5.34 -9.94 -0.63
N ILE A 57 5.37 -10.75 -1.69
CA ILE A 57 6.41 -10.69 -2.71
C ILE A 57 6.42 -9.32 -3.39
N THR A 58 5.24 -8.83 -3.79
CA THR A 58 5.16 -7.54 -4.49
C THR A 58 5.48 -6.35 -3.59
N TYR A 59 5.18 -6.45 -2.30
CA TYR A 59 5.53 -5.43 -1.32
C TYR A 59 7.04 -5.34 -1.12
N ASN A 60 7.71 -6.48 -0.93
CA ASN A 60 9.15 -6.53 -0.64
C ASN A 60 10.03 -6.38 -1.89
N GLU A 61 9.68 -7.06 -2.98
CA GLU A 61 10.53 -7.16 -4.18
C GLU A 61 9.92 -6.50 -5.43
N GLY A 62 8.70 -5.98 -5.34
CA GLY A 62 7.95 -5.54 -6.52
C GLY A 62 7.39 -6.70 -7.35
N ASN A 63 6.75 -6.35 -8.45
CA ASN A 63 6.17 -7.31 -9.40
C ASN A 63 7.25 -8.21 -10.02
N ARG A 64 8.50 -7.72 -10.12
CA ARG A 64 9.65 -8.55 -10.54
C ARG A 64 9.90 -9.75 -9.62
N GLY A 65 9.54 -9.70 -8.35
CA GLY A 65 9.66 -10.84 -7.44
C GLY A 65 8.86 -12.07 -7.90
N ARG A 66 7.77 -11.87 -8.67
CA ARG A 66 6.99 -12.96 -9.27
C ARG A 66 7.78 -13.80 -10.27
N ILE A 67 8.81 -13.22 -10.90
CA ILE A 67 9.70 -13.95 -11.84
C ILE A 67 10.37 -15.11 -11.11
N LYS A 68 10.82 -14.90 -9.87
CA LYS A 68 11.45 -15.94 -9.05
C LYS A 68 10.48 -17.08 -8.74
N VAL A 69 9.22 -16.75 -8.44
CA VAL A 69 8.16 -17.75 -8.20
C VAL A 69 7.92 -18.57 -9.46
N LEU A 70 7.77 -17.93 -10.62
CA LEU A 70 7.57 -18.60 -11.90
C LEU A 70 8.72 -19.57 -12.20
N GLN A 71 9.97 -19.13 -12.02
CA GLN A 71 11.15 -19.98 -12.16
C GLN A 71 11.15 -21.17 -11.19
N HIS A 72 10.76 -20.93 -9.93
CA HIS A 72 10.72 -21.98 -8.92
C HIS A 72 9.69 -23.07 -9.23
N VAL A 73 8.57 -22.73 -9.87
CA VAL A 73 7.56 -23.71 -10.31
C VAL A 73 7.86 -24.31 -11.69
N GLY A 74 9.07 -24.13 -12.22
CA GLY A 74 9.51 -24.71 -13.48
C GLY A 74 9.09 -23.94 -14.73
N LEU A 75 8.50 -22.75 -14.59
CA LEU A 75 8.17 -21.89 -15.72
C LEU A 75 9.37 -21.01 -16.08
N LYS A 76 9.61 -20.79 -17.37
CA LYS A 76 10.66 -19.88 -17.86
C LYS A 76 10.03 -18.58 -18.36
N PRO A 77 10.07 -17.47 -17.58
CA PRO A 77 9.48 -16.21 -18.01
C PRO A 77 10.20 -15.68 -19.26
N GLY A 78 9.43 -15.42 -20.32
CA GLY A 78 9.97 -14.82 -21.55
C GLY A 78 10.28 -13.33 -21.39
N PRO A 79 10.99 -12.72 -22.36
CA PRO A 79 11.41 -11.32 -22.31
C PRO A 79 10.25 -10.33 -22.08
N ASN A 80 9.10 -10.58 -22.72
CA ASN A 80 7.91 -9.73 -22.58
C ASN A 80 7.34 -9.76 -21.16
N CYS A 81 7.32 -10.93 -20.51
CA CYS A 81 6.87 -11.06 -19.13
C CYS A 81 7.76 -10.25 -18.18
N ILE A 82 9.08 -10.42 -18.31
CA ILE A 82 10.06 -9.69 -17.50
C ILE A 82 9.94 -8.18 -17.69
N LYS A 83 9.79 -7.75 -18.95
CA LYS A 83 9.62 -6.34 -19.31
C LYS A 83 8.36 -5.75 -18.68
N ILE A 84 7.19 -6.37 -18.89
CA ILE A 84 5.92 -5.88 -18.35
C ILE A 84 5.96 -5.79 -16.81
N LEU A 85 6.48 -6.80 -16.12
CA LEU A 85 6.59 -6.77 -14.66
C LEU A 85 7.50 -5.64 -14.18
N SER A 86 8.59 -5.37 -14.90
CA SER A 86 9.48 -4.25 -14.62
C SER A 86 8.82 -2.89 -14.88
N ASP A 87 8.09 -2.75 -15.99
CA ASP A 87 7.40 -1.50 -16.35
C ASP A 87 6.31 -1.14 -15.33
N ILE A 88 5.59 -2.13 -14.80
CA ILE A 88 4.62 -1.94 -13.71
C ILE A 88 5.31 -1.39 -12.45
N ASP A 89 6.47 -1.94 -12.08
CA ASP A 89 7.24 -1.47 -10.93
C ASP A 89 7.75 -0.04 -11.14
N ILE A 90 8.24 0.29 -12.34
CA ILE A 90 8.65 1.65 -12.70
C ILE A 90 7.48 2.63 -12.58
N ALA A 91 6.30 2.27 -13.11
CA ALA A 91 5.11 3.10 -13.03
C ALA A 91 4.66 3.31 -11.57
N ARG A 92 4.75 2.26 -10.74
CA ARG A 92 4.46 2.32 -9.30
C ARG A 92 5.39 3.30 -8.59
N VAL A 93 6.70 3.21 -8.82
CA VAL A 93 7.71 4.11 -8.22
C VAL A 93 7.47 5.56 -8.66
N ARG A 94 7.29 5.80 -9.97
CA ARG A 94 6.97 7.14 -10.51
C ARG A 94 5.71 7.74 -9.89
N LYS A 95 4.68 6.93 -9.65
CA LYS A 95 3.45 7.36 -8.97
C LYS A 95 3.73 7.73 -7.50
N ALA A 96 4.54 6.93 -6.81
CA ALA A 96 4.93 7.21 -5.42
C ALA A 96 5.71 8.53 -5.32
N GLU A 97 6.74 8.72 -6.14
CA GLU A 97 7.51 9.97 -6.23
C GLU A 97 6.64 11.17 -6.57
N ARG A 98 5.72 11.02 -7.54
CA ARG A 98 4.76 12.09 -7.86
C ARG A 98 3.90 12.46 -6.65
N SER A 99 3.47 11.46 -5.87
CA SER A 99 2.62 11.68 -4.71
C SER A 99 3.34 12.37 -3.54
N THR A 100 4.66 12.30 -3.49
CA THR A 100 5.48 12.96 -2.47
C THR A 100 5.89 14.38 -2.85
N ARG A 101 5.65 14.83 -4.10
CA ARG A 101 5.88 16.22 -4.50
C ARG A 101 4.99 17.20 -3.74
N GLU A 102 5.54 18.36 -3.42
CA GLU A 102 4.87 19.37 -2.59
C GLU A 102 3.63 19.99 -3.25
N ASP A 103 3.66 20.21 -4.56
CA ASP A 103 2.51 20.69 -5.33
C ASP A 103 1.32 19.71 -5.24
N VAL A 104 1.59 18.41 -5.38
CA VAL A 104 0.59 17.34 -5.26
C VAL A 104 0.07 17.23 -3.83
N LYS A 105 0.97 17.29 -2.84
CA LYS A 105 0.58 17.28 -1.41
C LYS A 105 -0.31 18.46 -1.05
N LYS A 106 0.04 19.68 -1.48
CA LYS A 106 -0.74 20.90 -1.24
C LYS A 106 -2.13 20.79 -1.85
N ARG A 107 -2.22 20.37 -3.12
CA ARG A 107 -3.51 20.12 -3.79
C ARG A 107 -4.37 19.11 -3.03
N ARG A 108 -3.77 17.99 -2.59
CA ARG A 108 -4.47 16.97 -1.80
C ARG A 108 -4.97 17.50 -0.47
N LYS A 109 -4.17 18.28 0.26
CA LYS A 109 -4.59 18.93 1.52
C LYS A 109 -5.75 19.89 1.28
N HIS A 110 -5.65 20.75 0.27
CA HIS A 110 -6.72 21.69 -0.08
C HIS A 110 -8.04 20.98 -0.39
N SER A 111 -8.02 19.95 -1.24
CA SER A 111 -9.22 19.19 -1.60
C SER A 111 -9.87 18.52 -0.37
N ARG A 112 -9.05 17.95 0.54
CA ARG A 112 -9.54 17.36 1.80
C ARG A 112 -10.20 18.41 2.71
N THR A 113 -9.64 19.60 2.82
CA THR A 113 -10.22 20.70 3.63
C THR A 113 -11.55 21.15 3.06
N LEU A 114 -11.68 21.29 1.73
CA LEU A 114 -12.95 21.65 1.09
C LEU A 114 -14.02 20.61 1.35
N LYS A 115 -13.69 19.31 1.25
CA LYS A 115 -14.65 18.23 1.51
C LYS A 115 -15.15 18.27 2.96
N LYS A 116 -14.26 18.43 3.94
CA LYS A 116 -14.65 18.56 5.35
C LYS A 116 -15.59 19.75 5.61
N ARG A 117 -15.40 20.88 4.92
CA ARG A 117 -16.28 22.05 5.05
C ARG A 117 -17.66 21.84 4.44
N ARG A 118 -17.82 20.86 3.56
CA ARG A 118 -19.08 20.54 2.89
C ARG A 118 -19.91 19.50 3.66
N ASP A 119 -19.23 18.69 4.48
CA ASP A 119 -19.83 17.64 5.30
C ASP A 119 -20.16 18.12 6.75
N VAL A 120 -19.94 19.42 7.04
CA VAL A 120 -20.31 20.14 8.27
C VAL A 120 -21.39 21.15 7.92
#